data_AF-A0A939DWX4-F1
#
_entry.id   AF-A0A939DWX4-F1
#
_cell.length_a   1.000
_cell.length_b   1.000
_cell.length_c   1.000
_cell.angle_alpha   90.00
_cell.angle_beta   90.00
_cell.angle_gamma   90.00
#
_symmetry.space_group_name_H-M   'P 1'
#
loop_
_entity.id
_entity.type
_entity.pdbx_description
1 polymer ?
#
loop_
_entity_poly.entity_id
_entity_poly.type
_entity_poly.pdbx_seq_one_letter_code
_entity_poly.pdbx_strand_id
1 'polypeptide(L)'
;MDGPVLSGGVIVLVAVLLWALYFLPSWRGRHQYYAAERNAVRLNQALRVLAETSETPEEVRLELTARTAHAQQKLAKRVQAEKENARLEMLRQELAAARQDPLVRQARARRRVRLAASSMLVLGLTLLALGIWPLMANGSWPAAASGLALMVLGVTVLARMARVARRAARRARPQIVAADAERVSPPLHDQGPAYWTPRPLPQPMVTVAGSRAQSARAEADAQDERRRSAQREELRRRAEEIAPPAPAELPAARVEAESPYARMGVIDDAEIEAHVRELLARRSAG
;
A
#
# COMPACT_ATOMS: atom_id res chain seq x y z
N MET A 1 13.28 56.68 -38.44
CA MET A 1 14.50 55.98 -37.98
C MET A 1 14.06 54.97 -36.95
N ASP A 2 13.48 53.90 -37.46
CA ASP A 2 12.64 52.96 -36.73
C ASP A 2 13.52 51.87 -36.14
N GLY A 3 13.89 52.07 -34.88
CA GLY A 3 14.75 51.15 -34.15
C GLY A 3 14.06 49.81 -33.84
N PRO A 4 14.83 48.72 -33.73
CA PRO A 4 14.35 47.33 -33.60
C PRO A 4 13.77 46.99 -32.22
N VAL A 5 13.13 47.94 -31.54
CA VAL A 5 12.57 47.74 -30.20
C VAL A 5 11.41 46.73 -30.19
N LEU A 6 10.67 46.56 -31.29
CA LEU A 6 9.66 45.49 -31.43
C LEU A 6 10.25 44.07 -31.30
N SER A 7 11.55 43.89 -31.61
CA SER A 7 12.20 42.58 -31.54
C SER A 7 12.49 42.13 -30.11
N GLY A 8 12.84 43.06 -29.21
CA GLY A 8 13.36 42.71 -27.88
C GLY A 8 12.35 41.96 -27.00
N GLY A 9 11.11 42.44 -26.94
CA GLY A 9 10.05 41.78 -26.16
C GLY A 9 9.66 40.42 -26.73
N VAL A 10 9.61 40.30 -28.05
CA VAL A 10 9.34 39.02 -28.74
C VAL A 10 10.50 38.04 -28.51
N ILE A 11 11.75 38.49 -28.57
CA ILE A 11 12.93 37.67 -28.31
C ILE A 11 12.94 37.14 -26.87
N VAL A 12 12.59 37.97 -25.88
CA VAL A 12 12.51 37.52 -24.47
C VAL A 12 11.38 36.52 -24.28
N LEU A 13 10.21 36.75 -24.90
CA LEU A 13 9.10 35.81 -24.84
C LEU A 13 9.46 34.47 -25.49
N VAL A 14 10.08 34.50 -26.67
CA VAL A 14 10.57 33.33 -27.38
C VAL A 14 11.64 32.60 -26.56
N ALA A 15 12.57 33.32 -25.91
CA ALA A 15 13.59 32.74 -25.04
C ALA A 15 12.99 32.05 -23.81
N VAL A 16 11.98 32.65 -23.16
CA VAL A 16 11.27 32.04 -22.01
C VAL A 16 10.45 30.83 -22.46
N LEU A 17 9.77 30.90 -23.61
CA LEU A 17 9.03 29.77 -24.18
C LEU A 17 9.95 28.62 -24.55
N LEU A 18 11.09 28.91 -25.17
CA LEU A 18 12.14 27.93 -25.47
C LEU A 18 12.73 27.33 -24.20
N TRP A 19 13.01 28.15 -23.19
CA TRP A 19 13.51 27.66 -21.91
C TRP A 19 12.48 26.76 -21.21
N ALA A 20 11.20 27.13 -21.20
CA ALA A 20 10.12 26.33 -20.66
C ALA A 20 9.92 25.03 -21.45
N LEU A 21 9.98 25.08 -22.79
CA LEU A 21 9.90 23.92 -23.69
C LEU A 21 11.10 22.98 -23.50
N TYR A 22 12.28 23.52 -23.22
CA TYR A 22 13.49 22.76 -22.92
C TYR A 22 13.45 22.14 -21.52
N PHE A 23 12.88 22.83 -20.53
CA PHE A 23 12.91 22.39 -19.13
C PHE A 23 11.71 21.52 -18.73
N LEU A 24 10.56 21.61 -19.43
CA LEU A 24 9.39 20.73 -19.20
C LEU A 24 9.70 19.23 -19.38
N PRO A 25 10.39 18.80 -20.46
CA PRO A 25 10.70 17.40 -20.72
C PRO A 25 11.66 16.81 -19.70
N SER A 26 12.69 17.56 -19.29
CA SER A 26 13.72 17.08 -18.36
C SER A 26 13.15 16.77 -16.98
N TRP A 27 12.12 17.52 -16.56
CA TRP A 27 11.39 17.27 -15.32
C TRP A 27 10.44 16.07 -15.43
N ARG A 28 9.88 15.83 -16.63
CA ARG A 28 9.00 14.69 -16.92
C ARG A 28 9.78 13.37 -17.02
N GLY A 29 11.02 13.42 -17.52
CA GLY A 29 11.94 12.28 -17.62
C GLY A 29 12.19 11.63 -16.26
N ARG A 30 12.56 12.41 -15.22
CA ARG A 30 12.83 11.92 -13.85
C ARG A 30 11.70 11.07 -13.24
N HIS A 31 10.45 11.32 -13.62
CA HIS A 31 9.31 10.54 -13.15
C HIS A 31 9.01 9.30 -13.99
N GLN A 32 9.47 9.26 -15.24
CA GLN A 32 9.35 8.08 -16.10
C GLN A 32 10.45 7.06 -15.83
N TYR A 33 11.64 7.46 -15.32
CA TYR A 33 12.69 6.51 -14.95
C TYR A 33 12.22 5.47 -13.91
N TYR A 34 11.49 5.88 -12.87
CA TYR A 34 10.95 4.93 -11.87
C TYR A 34 9.88 3.97 -12.42
N ALA A 35 9.14 4.39 -13.46
CA ALA A 35 8.16 3.53 -14.14
C ALA A 35 8.85 2.58 -15.13
N ALA A 36 9.87 3.07 -15.84
CA ALA A 36 10.66 2.32 -16.79
C ALA A 36 11.53 1.25 -16.11
N GLU A 37 12.14 1.55 -14.95
CA GLU A 37 12.89 0.57 -14.15
C GLU A 37 12.02 -0.63 -13.77
N ARG A 38 10.80 -0.39 -13.29
CA ARG A 38 9.88 -1.49 -12.91
C ARG A 38 9.40 -2.29 -14.13
N ASN A 39 9.27 -1.66 -15.28
CA ASN A 39 8.90 -2.33 -16.52
C ASN A 39 10.06 -3.17 -17.07
N ALA A 40 11.29 -2.66 -16.96
CA ALA A 40 12.51 -3.39 -17.31
C ALA A 40 12.74 -4.60 -16.39
N VAL A 41 12.51 -4.46 -15.08
CA VAL A 41 12.61 -5.58 -14.13
C VAL A 41 11.57 -6.67 -14.45
N ARG A 42 10.32 -6.29 -14.75
CA ARG A 42 9.26 -7.24 -15.14
C ARG A 42 9.56 -7.94 -16.46
N LEU A 43 10.14 -7.22 -17.43
CA LEU A 43 10.53 -7.80 -18.71
C LEU A 43 11.69 -8.79 -18.54
N ASN A 44 12.73 -8.42 -17.79
CA ASN A 44 13.85 -9.32 -17.50
C ASN A 44 13.40 -10.54 -16.70
N GLN A 45 12.45 -10.37 -15.77
CA GLN A 45 11.88 -11.49 -15.02
C GLN A 45 10.97 -12.36 -15.90
N ALA A 46 10.21 -11.78 -16.82
CA ALA A 46 9.42 -12.52 -17.79
C ALA A 46 10.29 -13.28 -18.79
N LEU A 47 11.40 -12.70 -19.27
CA LEU A 47 12.38 -13.37 -20.12
C LEU A 47 13.08 -14.50 -19.39
N ARG A 48 13.41 -14.29 -18.11
CA ARG A 48 14.01 -15.32 -17.26
C ARG A 48 13.05 -16.48 -17.01
N VAL A 49 11.79 -16.19 -16.71
CA VAL A 49 10.75 -17.22 -16.58
C VAL A 49 10.50 -17.91 -17.90
N LEU A 50 10.49 -17.20 -19.04
CA LEU A 50 10.36 -17.82 -20.37
C LEU A 50 11.53 -18.78 -20.66
N ALA A 51 12.75 -18.37 -20.32
CA ALA A 51 13.95 -19.19 -20.45
C ALA A 51 13.89 -20.41 -19.51
N GLU A 52 13.48 -20.21 -18.26
CA GLU A 52 13.28 -21.28 -17.27
C GLU A 52 12.11 -22.22 -17.64
N THR A 53 11.13 -21.78 -18.45
CA THR A 53 10.04 -22.63 -19.00
C THR A 53 10.33 -23.23 -20.37
N SER A 54 11.53 -23.03 -20.94
CA SER A 54 11.91 -23.64 -22.23
C SER A 54 12.63 -24.99 -22.09
N GLU A 55 12.89 -25.44 -20.86
CA GLU A 55 13.41 -26.78 -20.57
C GLU A 55 12.26 -27.81 -20.60
N THR A 56 11.91 -28.19 -21.83
CA THR A 56 11.27 -29.45 -22.31
C THR A 56 10.03 -30.01 -21.58
N PRO A 57 8.85 -30.01 -22.21
CA PRO A 57 7.82 -31.01 -21.97
C PRO A 57 7.93 -32.12 -23.02
N GLU A 58 8.60 -33.20 -22.62
CA GLU A 58 8.41 -34.61 -23.02
C GLU A 58 7.47 -34.84 -24.22
N GLU A 59 8.08 -34.98 -25.39
CA GLU A 59 7.45 -35.39 -26.65
C GLU A 59 7.07 -36.87 -26.65
N VAL A 60 6.31 -37.40 -25.69
CA VAL A 60 5.74 -38.74 -25.82
C VAL A 60 4.39 -38.83 -25.12
N ARG A 61 3.31 -38.97 -25.91
CA ARG A 61 1.92 -39.44 -25.61
C ARG A 61 0.83 -38.50 -26.12
N LEU A 62 0.83 -38.15 -27.41
CA LEU A 62 -0.21 -37.31 -28.01
C LEU A 62 -0.67 -37.81 -29.38
N GLU A 63 -1.10 -39.07 -29.51
CA GLU A 63 -1.84 -39.48 -30.72
C GLU A 63 -3.26 -39.97 -30.46
N LEU A 64 -3.69 -40.12 -29.20
CA LEU A 64 -5.09 -40.46 -28.86
C LEU A 64 -5.82 -39.38 -28.03
N THR A 65 -5.11 -38.32 -27.64
CA THR A 65 -5.65 -37.26 -26.75
C THR A 65 -5.82 -35.91 -27.47
N ALA A 66 -5.53 -35.79 -28.77
CA ALA A 66 -5.53 -34.47 -29.44
C ALA A 66 -6.93 -33.80 -29.46
N ARG A 67 -8.00 -34.60 -29.62
CA ARG A 67 -9.38 -34.08 -29.68
C ARG A 67 -9.93 -33.72 -28.30
N THR A 68 -9.63 -34.50 -27.28
CA THR A 68 -10.04 -34.25 -25.89
C THR A 68 -9.16 -33.19 -25.22
N ALA A 69 -7.86 -33.13 -25.55
CA ALA A 69 -6.95 -32.08 -25.11
C ALA A 69 -7.35 -30.72 -25.68
N HIS A 70 -7.79 -30.61 -26.93
CA HIS A 70 -8.25 -29.34 -27.48
C HIS A 70 -9.55 -28.86 -26.80
N ALA A 71 -10.45 -29.78 -26.42
CA ALA A 71 -11.65 -29.44 -25.65
C ALA A 71 -11.31 -28.98 -24.22
N GLN A 72 -10.41 -29.68 -23.54
CA GLN A 72 -9.91 -29.32 -22.21
C GLN A 72 -9.10 -28.02 -22.22
N GLN A 73 -8.31 -27.77 -23.27
CA GLN A 73 -7.56 -26.53 -23.45
C GLN A 73 -8.51 -25.34 -23.69
N LYS A 74 -9.60 -25.55 -24.44
CA LYS A 74 -10.62 -24.51 -24.65
C LYS A 74 -11.37 -24.19 -23.35
N LEU A 75 -11.66 -25.20 -22.53
CA LEU A 75 -12.23 -25.00 -21.19
C LEU A 75 -11.24 -24.31 -20.24
N ALA A 76 -9.96 -24.72 -20.23
CA ALA A 76 -8.93 -24.09 -19.43
C ALA A 76 -8.73 -22.60 -19.79
N LYS A 77 -8.72 -22.26 -21.09
CA LYS A 77 -8.66 -20.87 -21.57
C LYS A 77 -9.89 -20.06 -21.15
N ARG A 78 -11.09 -20.65 -21.16
CA ARG A 78 -12.31 -19.98 -20.68
C ARG A 78 -12.26 -19.71 -19.18
N VAL A 79 -11.86 -20.70 -18.39
CA VAL A 79 -11.71 -20.54 -16.93
C VAL A 79 -10.61 -19.52 -16.59
N GLN A 80 -9.52 -19.48 -17.37
CA GLN A 80 -8.47 -18.47 -17.22
C GLN A 80 -9.00 -17.08 -17.56
N ALA A 81 -9.71 -16.91 -18.68
CA ALA A 81 -10.30 -15.64 -19.07
C ALA A 81 -11.34 -15.14 -18.04
N GLU A 82 -12.18 -16.03 -17.50
CA GLU A 82 -13.12 -15.71 -16.42
C GLU A 82 -12.39 -15.26 -15.14
N LYS A 83 -11.32 -15.96 -14.74
CA LYS A 83 -10.48 -15.56 -13.60
C LYS A 83 -9.80 -14.22 -13.83
N GLU A 84 -9.32 -13.96 -15.04
CA GLU A 84 -8.73 -12.68 -15.41
C GLU A 84 -9.75 -11.55 -15.38
N ASN A 85 -10.94 -11.77 -15.93
CA ASN A 85 -12.04 -10.80 -15.87
C ASN A 85 -12.46 -10.50 -14.43
N ALA A 86 -12.60 -11.53 -13.58
CA ALA A 86 -12.90 -11.36 -12.17
C ALA A 86 -11.79 -10.58 -11.43
N ARG A 87 -10.52 -10.85 -11.75
CA ARG A 87 -9.38 -10.08 -11.21
C ARG A 87 -9.41 -8.62 -11.67
N LEU A 88 -9.73 -8.37 -12.94
CA LEU A 88 -9.84 -7.01 -13.48
C LEU A 88 -11.00 -6.25 -12.83
N GLU A 89 -12.12 -6.91 -12.56
CA GLU A 89 -13.25 -6.33 -11.83
C GLU A 89 -12.89 -6.02 -10.38
N MET A 90 -12.22 -6.94 -9.68
CA MET A 90 -11.69 -6.70 -8.33
C MET A 90 -10.73 -5.51 -8.31
N LEU A 91 -9.77 -5.45 -9.24
CA LEU A 91 -8.85 -4.32 -9.40
C LEU A 91 -9.58 -3.01 -9.71
N ARG A 92 -10.66 -3.05 -10.50
CA ARG A 92 -11.50 -1.88 -10.76
C ARG A 92 -12.26 -1.43 -9.51
N GLN A 93 -12.76 -2.37 -8.72
CA GLN A 93 -13.43 -2.09 -7.44
C GLN A 93 -12.46 -1.54 -6.40
N GLU A 94 -11.27 -2.12 -6.28
CA GLU A 94 -10.18 -1.60 -5.44
C GLU A 94 -9.75 -0.20 -5.88
N LEU A 95 -9.62 0.05 -7.19
CA LEU A 95 -9.35 1.38 -7.72
C LEU A 95 -10.51 2.34 -7.48
N ALA A 96 -11.76 1.89 -7.52
CA ALA A 96 -12.92 2.70 -7.20
C ALA A 96 -12.95 3.05 -5.70
N ALA A 97 -12.68 2.09 -4.82
CA ALA A 97 -12.56 2.29 -3.37
C ALA A 97 -11.38 3.21 -3.03
N ALA A 98 -10.21 3.02 -3.64
CA ALA A 98 -9.05 3.90 -3.48
C ALA A 98 -9.27 5.30 -4.08
N ARG A 99 -10.16 5.44 -5.08
CA ARG A 99 -10.61 6.75 -5.59
C ARG A 99 -11.61 7.43 -4.65
N GLN A 100 -12.37 6.65 -3.88
CA GLN A 100 -13.31 7.15 -2.88
C GLN A 100 -12.58 7.65 -1.62
N ASP A 101 -11.34 7.19 -1.38
CA ASP A 101 -10.52 7.64 -0.25
C ASP A 101 -10.36 9.19 -0.26
N PRO A 102 -10.90 9.89 0.75
CA PRO A 102 -10.90 11.35 0.81
C PRO A 102 -9.47 11.92 0.83
N LEU A 103 -8.48 11.19 1.33
CA LEU A 103 -7.09 11.64 1.40
C LEU A 103 -6.45 11.69 0.02
N VAL A 104 -6.71 10.70 -0.83
CA VAL A 104 -6.20 10.64 -2.21
C VAL A 104 -6.85 11.71 -3.09
N ARG A 105 -8.16 11.96 -2.90
CA ARG A 105 -8.87 13.05 -3.59
C ARG A 105 -8.31 14.42 -3.21
N GLN A 106 -8.06 14.65 -1.93
CA GLN A 106 -7.46 15.90 -1.45
C GLN A 106 -6.03 16.10 -1.98
N ALA A 107 -5.21 15.03 -2.02
CA ALA A 107 -3.85 15.11 -2.56
C ALA A 107 -3.84 15.44 -4.07
N ARG A 108 -4.74 14.81 -4.85
CA ARG A 108 -4.89 15.10 -6.28
C ARG A 108 -5.44 16.51 -6.54
N ALA A 109 -6.43 16.94 -5.75
CA ALA A 109 -6.97 18.29 -5.83
C ALA A 109 -5.88 19.34 -5.55
N ARG A 110 -5.05 19.14 -4.52
CA ARG A 110 -3.90 20.01 -4.22
C ARG A 110 -2.91 20.05 -5.38
N ARG A 111 -2.62 18.92 -6.03
CA ARG A 111 -1.72 18.87 -7.19
C ARG A 111 -2.29 19.64 -8.39
N ARG A 112 -3.58 19.50 -8.68
CA ARG A 112 -4.26 20.23 -9.76
C ARG A 112 -4.32 21.73 -9.50
N VAL A 113 -4.68 22.14 -8.29
CA VAL A 113 -4.68 23.55 -7.88
C VAL A 113 -3.29 24.15 -7.96
N ARG A 114 -2.24 23.42 -7.56
CA ARG A 114 -0.86 23.89 -7.70
C ARG A 114 -0.44 24.07 -9.15
N LEU A 115 -0.78 23.12 -10.03
CA LEU A 115 -0.48 23.24 -11.47
C LEU A 115 -1.22 24.43 -12.09
N ALA A 116 -2.51 24.60 -11.78
CA ALA A 116 -3.31 25.72 -12.26
C ALA A 116 -2.79 27.08 -11.74
N ALA A 117 -2.41 27.16 -10.47
CA ALA A 117 -1.85 28.38 -9.88
C ALA A 117 -0.47 28.72 -10.47
N SER A 118 0.37 27.71 -10.70
CA SER A 118 1.66 27.90 -11.38
C SER A 118 1.50 28.33 -12.83
N SER A 119 0.57 27.73 -13.59
CA SER A 119 0.29 28.17 -14.97
C SER A 119 -0.30 29.58 -15.02
N MET A 120 -1.19 29.94 -14.08
CA MET A 120 -1.76 31.29 -13.97
C MET A 120 -0.67 32.33 -13.66
N LEU A 121 0.29 32.00 -12.81
CA LEU A 121 1.41 32.89 -12.47
C LEU A 121 2.34 33.11 -13.66
N VAL A 122 2.66 32.05 -14.42
CA VAL A 122 3.45 32.16 -15.66
C VAL A 122 2.70 32.99 -16.69
N LEU A 123 1.40 32.74 -16.90
CA LEU A 123 0.55 33.52 -17.80
C LEU A 123 0.50 35.01 -17.39
N GLY A 124 0.31 35.29 -16.10
CA GLY A 124 0.32 36.65 -15.56
C GLY A 124 1.66 37.36 -15.79
N LEU A 125 2.78 36.67 -15.58
CA LEU A 125 4.11 37.21 -15.84
C LEU A 125 4.35 37.49 -17.34
N THR A 126 3.90 36.59 -18.23
CA THR A 126 3.99 36.82 -19.68
C THR A 126 3.12 37.98 -20.14
N LEU A 127 1.89 38.12 -19.60
CA LEU A 127 0.99 39.23 -19.91
C LEU A 127 1.53 40.55 -19.36
N LEU A 128 2.13 40.54 -18.17
CA LEU A 128 2.80 41.71 -17.58
C LEU A 128 3.98 42.15 -18.46
N ALA A 129 4.85 41.21 -18.85
CA ALA A 129 6.01 41.48 -19.69
C ALA A 129 5.61 42.04 -21.06
N LEU A 130 4.56 41.47 -21.68
CA LEU A 130 4.00 41.97 -22.93
C LEU A 130 3.26 43.30 -22.77
N GLY A 131 2.60 43.52 -21.63
CA GLY A 131 1.82 44.73 -21.32
C GLY A 131 2.67 45.97 -21.05
N ILE A 132 3.96 45.81 -20.73
CA ILE A 132 4.91 46.93 -20.57
C ILE A 132 5.15 47.66 -21.91
N TRP A 133 5.08 46.93 -23.04
CA TRP A 133 5.25 47.52 -24.37
C TRP A 133 4.19 48.57 -24.73
N PRO A 134 2.87 48.26 -24.72
CA PRO A 134 1.84 49.24 -25.04
C PRO A 134 1.72 50.35 -23.98
N LEU A 135 2.18 50.10 -22.75
CA LEU A 135 2.30 51.13 -21.71
C LEU A 135 3.31 52.22 -22.11
N MET A 136 4.44 51.84 -22.70
CA MET A 136 5.48 52.77 -23.15
C MET A 136 5.16 53.41 -24.50
N ALA A 137 4.58 52.65 -25.44
CA ALA A 137 4.33 53.11 -26.79
C ALA A 137 3.04 53.96 -26.91
N ASN A 138 1.99 53.64 -26.14
CA ASN A 138 0.66 54.21 -26.32
C ASN A 138 0.03 54.69 -25.00
N GLY A 139 0.74 54.58 -23.86
CA GLY A 139 0.19 54.86 -22.52
C GLY A 139 -0.90 53.87 -22.07
N SER A 140 -1.08 52.76 -22.79
CA SER A 140 -2.16 51.80 -22.53
C SER A 140 -1.77 50.86 -21.40
N TRP A 141 -2.39 51.04 -20.23
CA TRP A 141 -2.15 50.26 -19.01
C TRP A 141 -3.02 48.99 -18.76
N PRO A 142 -4.15 48.71 -19.45
CA PRO A 142 -5.03 47.59 -19.06
C PRO A 142 -4.39 46.21 -19.25
N ALA A 143 -3.48 46.05 -20.23
CA ALA A 143 -2.72 44.81 -20.42
C ALA A 143 -1.73 44.56 -19.27
N ALA A 144 -1.02 45.60 -18.82
CA ALA A 144 -0.13 45.51 -17.67
C ALA A 144 -0.89 45.25 -16.37
N ALA A 145 -2.04 45.92 -16.15
CA ALA A 145 -2.85 45.71 -14.96
C ALA A 145 -3.49 44.32 -14.90
N SER A 146 -3.97 43.77 -16.02
CA SER A 146 -4.51 42.41 -16.05
C SER A 146 -3.44 41.35 -15.78
N GLY A 147 -2.23 41.52 -16.33
CA GLY A 147 -1.08 40.66 -16.02
C GLY A 147 -0.68 40.71 -14.54
N LEU A 148 -0.63 41.91 -13.95
CA LEU A 148 -0.34 42.12 -12.53
C LEU A 148 -1.41 41.47 -11.64
N ALA A 149 -2.69 41.67 -11.96
CA ALA A 149 -3.80 41.08 -11.22
C ALA A 149 -3.74 39.54 -11.22
N LEU A 150 -3.48 38.92 -12.37
CA LEU A 150 -3.31 37.47 -12.49
C LEU A 150 -2.10 36.95 -11.71
N MET A 151 -0.99 37.69 -11.72
CA MET A 151 0.21 37.36 -10.95
C MET A 151 -0.08 37.38 -9.44
N VAL A 152 -0.71 38.44 -8.95
CA VAL A 152 -1.08 38.58 -7.52
C VAL A 152 -2.06 37.48 -7.11
N LEU A 153 -3.05 37.14 -7.94
CA LEU A 153 -3.98 36.06 -7.69
C LEU A 153 -3.27 34.70 -7.62
N GLY A 154 -2.35 34.43 -8.55
CA GLY A 154 -1.51 33.22 -8.53
C GLY A 154 -0.66 33.12 -7.25
N VAL A 155 0.06 34.19 -6.90
CA VAL A 155 0.92 34.25 -5.71
C VAL A 155 0.12 34.06 -4.42
N THR A 156 -1.05 34.68 -4.29
CA THR A 156 -1.89 34.56 -3.09
C THR A 156 -2.43 33.14 -2.89
N VAL A 157 -2.84 32.46 -3.97
CA VAL A 157 -3.25 31.04 -3.93
C VAL A 157 -2.07 30.15 -3.51
N LEU A 158 -0.89 30.33 -4.13
CA LEU A 158 0.33 29.59 -3.79
C LEU A 158 0.77 29.83 -2.34
N ALA A 159 0.71 31.08 -1.86
CA ALA A 159 1.05 31.43 -0.49
C ALA A 159 0.08 30.82 0.53
N ARG A 160 -1.23 30.84 0.26
CA ARG A 160 -2.23 30.16 1.10
C ARG A 160 -1.99 28.66 1.17
N MET A 161 -1.72 28.02 0.03
CA MET A 161 -1.38 26.58 0.01
C MET A 161 -0.10 26.29 0.80
N ALA A 162 0.94 27.11 0.65
CA ALA A 162 2.18 26.95 1.39
C ALA A 162 1.99 27.13 2.91
N ARG A 163 1.10 28.03 3.34
CA ARG A 163 0.73 28.16 4.77
C ARG A 163 0.00 26.92 5.28
N VAL A 164 -0.98 26.40 4.52
CA VAL A 164 -1.72 25.18 4.89
C VAL A 164 -0.79 23.96 4.95
N ALA A 165 0.11 23.82 3.97
CA ALA A 165 1.10 22.75 3.95
C ALA A 165 2.06 22.84 5.16
N ARG A 166 2.57 24.04 5.46
CA ARG A 166 3.42 24.26 6.64
C ARG A 166 2.68 23.98 7.95
N ARG A 167 1.40 24.38 8.07
CA ARG A 167 0.58 24.13 9.25
C ARG A 167 0.30 22.64 9.44
N ALA A 168 -0.02 21.93 8.35
CA ALA A 168 -0.21 20.48 8.36
C ALA A 168 1.10 19.75 8.75
N ALA A 169 2.23 20.15 8.17
CA ALA A 169 3.54 19.57 8.51
C ALA A 169 3.96 19.82 9.96
N ARG A 170 3.68 21.02 10.50
CA ARG A 170 3.93 21.34 11.92
C ARG A 170 3.06 20.51 12.86
N ARG A 171 1.79 20.27 12.51
CA ARG A 171 0.88 19.45 13.31
C ARG A 171 1.21 17.95 13.23
N ALA A 172 1.77 17.50 12.10
CA ALA A 172 2.16 16.11 11.89
C ALA A 172 3.52 15.77 12.49
N ARG A 173 4.33 16.76 12.90
CA ARG A 173 5.60 16.52 13.59
C ARG A 173 5.26 16.20 15.04
N PRO A 174 5.39 14.93 15.50
CA PRO A 174 5.25 14.64 16.92
C PRO A 174 6.30 15.48 17.64
N GLN A 175 5.90 16.14 18.71
CA GLN A 175 6.85 16.81 19.59
C GLN A 175 7.67 15.69 20.25
N ILE A 176 8.77 15.31 19.61
CA ILE A 176 9.79 14.49 20.23
C ILE A 176 10.38 15.38 21.30
N VAL A 177 9.86 15.26 22.52
CA VAL A 177 10.52 15.77 23.71
C VAL A 177 11.78 14.92 23.81
N ALA A 178 12.86 15.40 23.19
CA ALA A 178 14.18 14.91 23.52
C ALA A 178 14.37 15.28 24.99
N ALA A 179 14.23 14.31 25.88
CA ALA A 179 14.76 14.47 27.21
C ALA A 179 16.25 14.77 27.02
N ASP A 180 16.67 15.98 27.37
CA ASP A 180 18.08 16.31 27.57
C ASP A 180 18.55 15.48 28.77
N ALA A 181 18.81 14.20 28.53
CA ALA A 181 19.58 13.39 29.43
C ALA A 181 21.01 13.90 29.30
N GLU A 182 21.43 14.73 30.25
CA GLU A 182 22.82 15.11 30.43
C GLU A 182 23.67 13.84 30.40
N ARG A 183 24.53 13.72 29.38
CA ARG A 183 25.42 12.56 29.26
C ARG A 183 26.50 12.71 30.31
N VAL A 184 26.19 12.23 31.51
CA VAL A 184 27.16 12.08 32.59
C VAL A 184 28.11 10.96 32.20
N SER A 185 29.32 11.33 31.81
CA SER A 185 30.43 10.38 31.65
C SER A 185 30.77 9.80 33.02
N PRO A 186 30.69 8.47 33.22
CA PRO A 186 31.12 7.86 34.48
C PRO A 186 32.60 8.16 34.77
N PRO A 187 33.00 8.33 36.05
CA PRO A 187 34.41 8.51 36.40
C PRO A 187 35.24 7.32 35.89
N LEU A 188 36.36 7.60 35.22
CA LEU A 188 37.27 6.55 34.74
C LEU A 188 37.91 5.87 35.95
N HIS A 189 37.44 4.67 36.28
CA HIS A 189 38.15 3.75 37.15
C HIS A 189 39.32 3.12 36.39
N ASP A 190 40.46 2.93 37.06
CA ASP A 190 41.61 2.21 36.52
C ASP A 190 41.21 0.75 36.28
N GLN A 191 41.16 0.33 35.02
CA GLN A 191 40.60 -0.97 34.60
C GLN A 191 41.64 -2.10 34.60
N GLY A 192 42.82 -1.86 35.19
CA GLY A 192 43.90 -2.85 35.24
C GLY A 192 44.52 -3.15 33.86
N PRO A 193 45.39 -4.17 33.76
CA PRO A 193 46.11 -4.46 32.53
C PRO A 193 45.18 -4.93 31.40
N ALA A 194 45.33 -4.31 30.23
CA ALA A 194 44.48 -4.58 29.06
C ALA A 194 44.73 -5.99 28.49
N TYR A 195 43.78 -6.91 28.71
CA TYR A 195 43.73 -8.20 28.02
C TYR A 195 42.78 -8.10 26.82
N TRP A 196 43.17 -8.67 25.68
CA TRP A 196 42.33 -8.69 24.49
C TRP A 196 41.09 -9.57 24.74
N THR A 197 39.91 -8.96 24.71
CA THR A 197 38.63 -9.67 24.76
C THR A 197 37.88 -9.45 23.44
N PRO A 198 37.39 -10.53 22.80
CA PRO A 198 36.61 -10.37 21.58
C PRO A 198 35.32 -9.63 21.91
N ARG A 199 35.12 -8.50 21.24
CA ARG A 199 33.94 -7.64 21.43
C ARG A 199 32.75 -8.31 20.73
N PRO A 200 31.62 -8.55 21.42
CA PRO A 200 30.44 -9.10 20.76
C PRO A 200 29.97 -8.13 19.67
N LEU A 201 29.49 -8.68 18.56
CA LEU A 201 28.87 -7.85 17.51
C LEU A 201 27.67 -7.10 18.09
N PRO A 202 27.43 -5.85 17.66
CA PRO A 202 26.27 -5.09 18.09
C PRO A 202 24.99 -5.83 17.68
N GLN A 203 24.00 -5.80 18.57
CA GLN A 203 22.70 -6.40 18.28
C GLN A 203 22.04 -5.69 17.09
N PRO A 204 21.31 -6.43 16.25
CA PRO A 204 20.61 -5.83 15.12
C PRO A 204 19.54 -4.87 15.62
N MET A 205 19.40 -3.71 14.95
CA MET A 205 18.47 -2.66 15.39
C MET A 205 17.00 -3.09 15.47
N VAL A 206 16.61 -4.21 14.85
CA VAL A 206 15.24 -4.74 14.93
C VAL A 206 14.94 -5.43 16.27
N THR A 207 15.95 -5.88 17.02
CA THR A 207 15.78 -6.53 18.33
C THR A 207 15.91 -5.55 19.50
N VAL A 208 16.51 -4.37 19.28
CA VAL A 208 16.69 -3.36 20.32
C VAL A 208 15.36 -2.66 20.60
N ALA A 209 14.89 -2.73 21.85
CA ALA A 209 13.67 -2.09 22.31
C ALA A 209 13.70 -0.56 22.09
N GLY A 210 12.68 -0.02 21.42
CA GLY A 210 12.56 1.43 21.13
C GLY A 210 13.35 1.89 19.90
N SER A 211 14.04 0.99 19.21
CA SER A 211 14.69 1.31 17.94
C SER A 211 13.68 1.57 16.82
N ARG A 212 14.04 2.47 15.90
CA ARG A 212 13.22 2.78 14.71
C ARG A 212 13.01 1.58 13.81
N ALA A 213 13.98 0.67 13.75
CA ALA A 213 13.86 -0.55 12.94
C ALA A 213 12.87 -1.54 13.58
N GLN A 214 12.85 -1.63 14.92
CA GLN A 214 11.86 -2.42 15.65
C GLN A 214 10.45 -1.85 15.46
N SER A 215 10.27 -0.52 15.58
CA SER A 215 8.96 0.10 15.40
C SER A 215 8.43 -0.07 13.97
N ALA A 216 9.30 0.08 12.96
CA ALA A 216 8.94 -0.14 11.57
C ALA A 216 8.54 -1.61 11.30
N ARG A 217 9.21 -2.57 11.95
CA ARG A 217 8.85 -3.99 11.84
C ARG A 217 7.52 -4.30 12.50
N ALA A 218 7.29 -3.78 13.70
CA ALA A 218 6.01 -3.93 14.41
C ALA A 218 4.84 -3.31 13.61
N GLU A 219 5.06 -2.17 12.95
CA GLU A 219 4.06 -1.57 12.06
C GLU A 219 3.74 -2.45 10.84
N ALA A 220 4.76 -3.09 10.25
CA ALA A 220 4.59 -4.01 9.12
C ALA A 220 3.86 -5.29 9.55
N ASP A 221 4.26 -5.89 10.67
CA ASP A 221 3.63 -7.10 11.21
C ASP A 221 2.15 -6.83 11.56
N ALA A 222 1.84 -5.66 12.15
CA ALA A 222 0.47 -5.23 12.42
C ALA A 222 -0.37 -5.02 11.14
N GLN A 223 0.25 -4.55 10.05
CA GLN A 223 -0.45 -4.46 8.75
C GLN A 223 -0.74 -5.86 8.17
N ASP A 224 0.20 -6.79 8.28
CA ASP A 224 0.04 -8.15 7.78
C ASP A 224 -0.97 -8.95 8.61
N GLU A 225 -1.06 -8.71 9.92
CA GLU A 225 -2.13 -9.25 10.77
C GLU A 225 -3.52 -8.76 10.33
N ARG A 226 -3.67 -7.46 10.03
CA ARG A 226 -4.94 -6.93 9.50
C ARG A 226 -5.31 -7.59 8.18
N ARG A 227 -4.35 -7.76 7.26
CA ARG A 227 -4.58 -8.45 5.98
C ARG A 227 -5.00 -9.91 6.20
N ARG A 228 -4.31 -10.64 7.09
CA ARG A 228 -4.65 -12.02 7.44
C ARG A 228 -6.04 -12.12 8.08
N SER A 229 -6.42 -11.17 8.94
CA SER A 229 -7.75 -11.13 9.53
C SER A 229 -8.84 -10.90 8.47
N ALA A 230 -8.65 -9.95 7.56
CA ALA A 230 -9.57 -9.70 6.45
C ALA A 230 -9.73 -10.93 5.55
N GLN A 231 -8.62 -11.60 5.21
CA GLN A 231 -8.67 -12.84 4.43
C GLN A 231 -9.45 -13.96 5.14
N ARG A 232 -9.29 -14.10 6.46
CA ARG A 232 -10.05 -15.10 7.25
C ARG A 232 -11.55 -14.77 7.28
N GLU A 233 -11.91 -13.50 7.37
CA GLU A 233 -13.31 -13.06 7.30
C GLU A 233 -13.93 -13.32 5.93
N GLU A 234 -13.20 -13.05 4.84
CA GLU A 234 -13.64 -13.37 3.48
C GLU A 234 -13.82 -14.88 3.28
N LEU A 235 -12.88 -15.70 3.78
CA LEU A 235 -13.00 -17.15 3.73
C LEU A 235 -14.20 -17.64 4.54
N ARG A 236 -14.45 -17.08 5.72
CA ARG A 236 -15.61 -17.44 6.54
C ARG A 236 -16.91 -17.08 5.82
N ARG A 237 -17.00 -15.90 5.23
CA ARG A 237 -18.16 -15.47 4.43
C ARG A 237 -18.41 -16.40 3.25
N ARG A 238 -17.36 -16.79 2.51
CA ARG A 238 -17.49 -17.77 1.42
C ARG A 238 -17.89 -19.15 1.92
N ALA A 239 -17.39 -19.56 3.08
CA ALA A 239 -17.78 -20.82 3.70
C ALA A 239 -19.26 -20.81 4.09
N GLU A 240 -19.79 -19.69 4.61
CA GLU A 240 -21.22 -19.50 4.90
C GLU A 240 -22.08 -19.48 3.63
N GLU A 241 -21.61 -18.85 2.54
CA GLU A 241 -22.32 -18.82 1.25
C GLU A 241 -22.41 -20.22 0.59
N ILE A 242 -21.39 -21.06 0.79
CA ILE A 242 -21.31 -22.42 0.23
C ILE A 242 -21.85 -23.47 1.23
N ALA A 243 -22.06 -23.09 2.50
CA ALA A 243 -22.51 -24.00 3.54
C ALA A 243 -23.86 -24.62 3.13
N PRO A 244 -23.97 -25.96 3.12
CA PRO A 244 -25.26 -26.61 2.97
C PRO A 244 -26.23 -26.09 4.05
N PRO A 245 -27.54 -26.03 3.78
CA PRO A 245 -28.51 -25.68 4.81
C PRO A 245 -28.30 -26.58 6.02
N ALA A 246 -28.26 -25.98 7.22
CA ALA A 246 -28.06 -26.71 8.45
C ALA A 246 -29.02 -27.92 8.47
N PRO A 247 -28.53 -29.14 8.75
CA PRO A 247 -29.39 -30.30 8.83
C PRO A 247 -30.51 -29.94 9.80
N ALA A 248 -31.77 -30.13 9.37
CA ALA A 248 -32.92 -29.85 10.19
C ALA A 248 -32.67 -30.48 11.56
N GLU A 249 -32.67 -29.65 12.62
CA GLU A 249 -32.65 -30.14 13.98
C GLU A 249 -33.88 -31.05 14.09
N LEU A 250 -33.64 -32.36 14.03
CA LEU A 250 -34.62 -33.34 14.44
C LEU A 250 -35.07 -32.84 15.79
N PRO A 251 -36.38 -32.55 16.00
CA PRO A 251 -36.86 -32.14 17.31
C PRO A 251 -36.28 -33.17 18.25
N ALA A 252 -35.39 -32.72 19.16
CA ALA A 252 -34.75 -33.59 20.14
C ALA A 252 -35.90 -34.41 20.67
N ALA A 253 -35.94 -35.70 20.31
CA ALA A 253 -37.06 -36.54 20.62
C ALA A 253 -37.20 -36.35 22.11
N ARG A 254 -38.27 -35.64 22.51
CA ARG A 254 -38.65 -35.49 23.89
C ARG A 254 -38.51 -36.89 24.43
N VAL A 255 -37.70 -37.03 25.46
CA VAL A 255 -37.32 -38.26 26.16
C VAL A 255 -38.55 -39.17 26.32
N GLU A 256 -38.94 -39.85 25.26
CA GLU A 256 -40.15 -40.65 25.15
C GLU A 256 -39.65 -42.06 24.87
N ALA A 257 -39.61 -42.77 26.00
CA ALA A 257 -39.25 -44.15 26.19
C ALA A 257 -37.78 -44.48 25.89
N GLU A 258 -36.94 -44.38 26.94
CA GLU A 258 -35.92 -45.40 27.14
C GLU A 258 -36.58 -46.76 26.87
N SER A 259 -36.19 -47.43 25.80
CA SER A 259 -36.76 -48.73 25.49
C SER A 259 -36.48 -49.66 26.68
N PRO A 260 -37.39 -50.60 27.04
CA PRO A 260 -37.17 -51.55 28.14
C PRO A 260 -35.87 -52.36 28.01
N TYR A 261 -35.30 -52.38 26.81
CA TYR A 261 -34.06 -53.07 26.46
C TYR A 261 -32.82 -52.17 26.50
N ALA A 262 -32.97 -50.84 26.61
CA ALA A 262 -31.84 -49.91 26.70
C ALA A 262 -31.01 -50.10 27.98
N ARG A 263 -31.59 -50.72 29.01
CA ARG A 263 -30.90 -51.07 30.27
C ARG A 263 -30.45 -52.53 30.35
N MET A 264 -30.74 -53.37 29.35
CA MET A 264 -30.24 -54.75 29.34
C MET A 264 -28.76 -54.77 28.93
N GLY A 265 -27.88 -54.98 29.91
CA GLY A 265 -26.44 -55.13 29.69
C GLY A 265 -25.59 -53.90 30.04
N VAL A 266 -26.21 -52.81 30.50
CA VAL A 266 -25.47 -51.69 31.12
C VAL A 266 -25.26 -52.06 32.58
N ILE A 267 -24.05 -52.48 32.92
CA ILE A 267 -23.65 -52.68 34.31
C ILE A 267 -23.21 -51.31 34.83
N ASP A 268 -23.72 -50.90 35.99
CA ASP A 268 -23.35 -49.63 36.60
C ASP A 268 -21.93 -49.74 37.19
N ASP A 269 -21.01 -48.94 36.67
CA ASP A 269 -19.62 -48.89 37.15
C ASP A 269 -19.55 -48.58 38.65
N ALA A 270 -20.52 -47.84 39.18
CA ALA A 270 -20.60 -47.53 40.61
C ALA A 270 -20.89 -48.77 41.48
N GLU A 271 -21.72 -49.70 40.99
CA GLU A 271 -22.01 -50.97 41.67
C GLU A 271 -20.79 -51.89 41.65
N ILE A 272 -20.05 -51.94 40.53
CA ILE A 272 -18.80 -52.70 40.42
C ILE A 272 -17.78 -52.18 41.43
N GLU A 273 -17.57 -50.86 41.50
CA GLU A 273 -16.63 -50.27 42.46
C GLU A 273 -17.02 -50.52 43.92
N ALA A 274 -18.32 -50.50 44.23
CA ALA A 274 -18.82 -50.82 45.58
C ALA A 274 -18.50 -52.27 45.96
N HIS A 275 -18.74 -53.21 45.04
CA HIS A 275 -18.44 -54.63 45.27
C HIS A 275 -16.92 -54.89 45.41
N VAL A 276 -16.10 -54.21 44.61
CA VAL A 276 -14.63 -54.28 44.72
C VAL A 276 -14.15 -53.72 46.07
N ARG A 277 -14.69 -52.59 46.52
CA ARG A 277 -14.39 -52.03 47.86
C ARG A 277 -14.74 -53.01 48.97
N GLU A 278 -15.90 -53.67 48.88
CA GLU A 278 -16.32 -54.67 49.85
C GLU A 278 -15.39 -55.89 49.88
N LEU A 279 -14.99 -56.41 48.71
CA LEU A 279 -14.03 -57.51 48.59
C LEU A 279 -12.66 -57.16 49.19
N LEU A 280 -12.18 -55.94 48.95
CA LEU A 280 -10.92 -55.45 49.53
C LEU A 280 -11.02 -55.28 51.04
N ALA A 281 -12.14 -54.77 51.56
CA ALA A 281 -12.38 -54.64 52.99
C ALA A 281 -12.39 -56.01 53.71
N ARG A 282 -13.09 -57.00 53.13
CA ARG A 282 -13.10 -58.38 53.66
C ARG A 282 -11.71 -59.03 53.67
N ARG A 283 -10.88 -58.74 52.66
CA ARG A 283 -9.49 -59.23 52.60
C ARG A 283 -8.56 -58.54 53.60
N SER A 284 -8.82 -57.28 53.94
CA SER A 284 -8.02 -56.54 54.94
C SER A 284 -8.33 -56.90 56.39
N ALA A 285 -9.43 -57.63 56.64
CA ALA A 285 -9.92 -58.00 57.97
C ALA A 285 -9.63 -59.47 58.36
N GLY A 286 -8.87 -60.21 57.53
CA GLY A 286 -8.34 -61.55 57.83
C GLY A 286 -6.83 -61.56 57.76
#